data_AF-A0A6S6VTJ5-F1
#
_entry.id   AF-A0A6S6VTJ5-F1
#
_cell.length_a   1.000
_cell.length_b   1.000
_cell.length_c   1.000
_cell.angle_alpha   90.00
_cell.angle_beta   90.00
_cell.angle_gamma   90.00
#
_symmetry.space_group_name_H-M   'P 1'
#
loop_
_entity.id
_entity.type
_entity.pdbx_description
1 polymer ?
#
loop_
_entity_poly.entity_id
_entity_poly.type
_entity_poly.pdbx_seq_one_letter_code
_entity_poly.pdbx_strand_id
1 'polypeptide(L)'
;MGGRAFKSLHCPRIPPAEYVQVKEQVMAALRTLFVHVVVPTEIPDKTDYGDVDFLVCGPHYSAGPHTIDSFPWDTSVRCIKALLDTEHGRRGFLTKDCMYFAVRSGEGDHFIQVDVKVCFRPEMFHWVHFELNYASNSKIIGSMIKPLGLTIDPEGLHIRVKEIEESNFPGSMVFVSKDPKDVLRIVRLDRRILNGGFKSQVELYEYLASSWLFHPGHFAERLTKDGYADRLEDRSAAWTYFVKEWLPQRYPKAQDLQEWYKRTRDAVRQQVFTMFPHIATAYYKKLSVWVNEQEEKRLKEMITEAIPSGTDGWKDDFFQPKIFIKHPEPMVIKSQPPVSGDLTPPLTPPLKPTPSSDTSDETDDSEIDMSSLSSRRPLKPQEVPLYLECLPRAPPLTCTPRPPPTGMSPEAKLRCLARWTTFDSETGSPLLTTVPNDSTTETSWVEAVQYGATDDVLVTWAKDMWWLIWVRQSHVNHAGMWKRRFEKEDKKKKKAQEEKEKEREEEKKPSKTDLIVAGDGAVKAEEVC
;
A
#
# COMPACT_ATOMS: atom_id res chain seq x y z
N MET A 1 -8.13 35.10 4.41
CA MET A 1 -9.25 35.98 4.83
C MET A 1 -10.31 35.09 5.46
N GLY A 2 -10.26 34.92 6.78
CA GLY A 2 -11.29 34.23 7.58
C GLY A 2 -12.52 35.12 7.84
N GLY A 3 -13.52 34.62 8.57
CA GLY A 3 -14.68 35.42 8.98
C GLY A 3 -15.83 35.53 7.97
N ARG A 4 -15.96 34.56 7.03
CA ARG A 4 -16.99 34.57 5.97
C ARG A 4 -17.98 33.42 6.05
N ALA A 5 -18.04 32.69 7.16
CA ALA A 5 -18.97 31.60 7.32
C ALA A 5 -20.43 32.11 7.31
N PHE A 6 -20.72 33.26 7.92
CA PHE A 6 -22.09 33.77 8.04
C PHE A 6 -22.37 34.96 7.12
N LYS A 7 -22.76 34.69 5.86
CA LYS A 7 -23.04 35.75 4.86
C LYS A 7 -24.23 36.67 5.21
N SER A 8 -25.18 36.17 6.01
CA SER A 8 -26.41 36.90 6.37
C SER A 8 -26.31 37.63 7.72
N LEU A 9 -25.19 37.49 8.45
CA LEU A 9 -24.98 38.13 9.73
C LEU A 9 -23.93 39.23 9.60
N HIS A 10 -24.07 40.30 10.39
CA HIS A 10 -23.05 41.34 10.47
C HIS A 10 -21.88 40.86 11.32
N CYS A 11 -20.80 40.38 10.66
CA CYS A 11 -19.56 39.94 11.29
C CYS A 11 -18.38 40.82 10.81
N PRO A 12 -18.19 42.03 11.40
CA PRO A 12 -17.09 42.91 11.04
C PRO A 12 -15.72 42.34 11.47
N ARG A 13 -14.63 43.03 11.09
CA ARG A 13 -13.29 42.73 11.62
C ARG A 13 -13.26 43.01 13.12
N ILE A 14 -12.68 42.09 13.89
CA ILE A 14 -12.68 42.08 15.35
C ILE A 14 -11.44 42.83 15.87
N PRO A 15 -11.59 43.86 16.72
CA PRO A 15 -10.46 44.52 17.39
C PRO A 15 -9.74 43.59 18.38
N PRO A 16 -8.46 43.84 18.72
CA PRO A 16 -7.68 42.94 19.58
C PRO A 16 -8.25 42.71 20.99
N ALA A 17 -8.82 43.75 21.61
CA ALA A 17 -9.39 43.64 22.96
C ALA A 17 -10.59 42.68 22.97
N GLU A 18 -11.53 42.88 22.04
CA GLU A 18 -12.71 42.05 21.87
C GLU A 18 -12.35 40.61 21.45
N TYR A 19 -11.35 40.45 20.58
CA TYR A 19 -10.82 39.14 20.20
C TYR A 19 -10.31 38.36 21.41
N VAL A 20 -9.54 38.99 22.30
CA VAL A 20 -9.02 38.35 23.52
C VAL A 20 -10.17 37.93 24.45
N GLN A 21 -11.15 38.80 24.66
CA GLN A 21 -12.31 38.52 25.50
C GLN A 21 -13.10 37.30 24.99
N VAL A 22 -13.45 37.29 23.70
CA VAL A 22 -14.22 36.19 23.10
C VAL A 22 -13.41 34.90 23.08
N LYS A 23 -12.11 34.98 22.80
CA LYS A 23 -11.21 33.83 22.87
C LYS A 23 -11.23 33.20 24.27
N GLU A 24 -11.15 33.99 25.34
CA GLU A 24 -11.16 33.48 26.71
C GLU A 24 -12.51 32.86 27.09
N GLN A 25 -13.62 33.54 26.76
CA GLN A 25 -14.98 33.05 27.00
C GLN A 25 -15.22 31.71 26.29
N VAL A 26 -14.93 31.64 24.99
CA VAL A 26 -15.15 30.44 24.19
C VAL A 26 -14.20 29.32 24.61
N MET A 27 -12.94 29.62 24.93
CA MET A 27 -11.99 28.65 25.46
C MET A 27 -12.51 27.99 26.74
N ALA A 28 -13.04 28.78 27.67
CA ALA A 28 -13.61 28.27 28.91
C ALA A 28 -14.80 27.34 28.64
N ALA A 29 -15.72 27.76 27.76
CA ALA A 29 -16.86 26.94 27.34
C ALA A 29 -16.43 25.61 26.71
N LEU A 30 -15.54 25.64 25.71
CA LEU A 30 -15.12 24.44 24.98
C LEU A 30 -14.37 23.44 25.87
N ARG A 31 -13.61 23.90 26.87
CA ARG A 31 -12.94 23.00 27.84
C ARG A 31 -13.88 22.19 28.71
N THR A 32 -15.15 22.59 28.82
CA THR A 32 -16.17 21.76 29.49
C THR A 32 -16.67 20.60 28.62
N LEU A 33 -16.46 20.69 27.29
CA LEU A 33 -16.95 19.72 26.31
C LEU A 33 -15.87 18.82 25.72
N PHE A 34 -14.60 19.26 25.71
CA PHE A 34 -13.51 18.56 25.04
C PHE A 34 -12.29 18.44 25.94
N VAL A 35 -11.62 17.28 25.87
CA VAL A 35 -10.38 16.96 26.60
C VAL A 35 -9.24 17.90 26.21
N HIS A 36 -9.09 18.15 24.90
CA HIS A 36 -8.05 19.05 24.39
C HIS A 36 -8.71 20.21 23.66
N VAL A 37 -8.32 21.44 24.04
CA VAL A 37 -8.74 22.69 23.41
C VAL A 37 -7.53 23.62 23.35
N VAL A 38 -7.21 24.10 22.16
CA VAL A 38 -6.17 25.10 21.94
C VAL A 38 -6.61 26.11 20.88
N VAL A 39 -6.12 27.33 21.01
CA VAL A 39 -6.20 28.35 19.95
C VAL A 39 -4.83 28.38 19.30
N PRO A 40 -4.70 28.02 18.02
CA PRO A 40 -3.44 28.14 17.31
C PRO A 40 -2.86 29.55 17.45
N THR A 41 -1.55 29.66 17.60
CA THR A 41 -0.91 30.96 17.81
C THR A 41 -1.06 31.83 16.57
N GLU A 42 -1.55 33.05 16.72
CA GLU A 42 -1.73 34.00 15.63
C GLU A 42 -0.40 34.59 15.15
N ILE A 43 -0.41 35.16 13.93
CA ILE A 43 0.70 36.00 13.47
C ILE A 43 0.77 37.26 14.34
N PRO A 44 1.96 37.69 14.80
CA PRO A 44 2.10 38.93 15.56
C PRO A 44 1.74 40.16 14.73
N ASP A 45 1.56 41.31 15.39
CA ASP A 45 1.22 42.61 14.79
C ASP A 45 -0.13 42.70 14.06
N LYS A 46 -0.97 41.67 14.16
CA LYS A 46 -2.31 41.69 13.59
C LYS A 46 -3.16 42.73 14.33
N THR A 47 -3.61 43.75 13.61
CA THR A 47 -4.42 44.85 14.14
C THR A 47 -5.90 44.51 14.24
N ASP A 48 -6.36 43.48 13.53
CA ASP A 48 -7.73 42.98 13.57
C ASP A 48 -7.83 41.49 13.17
N TYR A 49 -8.97 40.87 13.50
CA TYR A 49 -9.22 39.44 13.29
C TYR A 49 -10.52 39.22 12.48
N GLY A 50 -10.65 38.08 11.81
CA GLY A 50 -11.88 37.75 11.07
C GLY A 50 -12.79 36.80 11.83
N ASP A 51 -12.14 35.97 12.63
CA ASP A 51 -12.67 34.81 13.33
C ASP A 51 -11.75 34.49 14.51
N VAL A 52 -12.25 33.65 15.42
CA VAL A 52 -11.47 33.02 16.48
C VAL A 52 -11.39 31.52 16.18
N ASP A 53 -10.19 31.04 15.85
CA ASP A 53 -9.94 29.63 15.52
C ASP A 53 -9.63 28.79 16.77
N PHE A 54 -10.30 27.64 16.88
CA PHE A 54 -10.07 26.63 17.91
C PHE A 54 -9.77 25.28 17.28
N LEU A 55 -8.82 24.56 17.87
CA LEU A 55 -8.60 23.14 17.63
C LEU A 55 -9.06 22.36 18.86
N VAL A 56 -9.96 21.39 18.66
CA VAL A 56 -10.52 20.56 19.73
C VAL A 56 -10.33 19.07 19.46
N CYS A 57 -10.25 18.27 20.52
CA CYS A 57 -10.20 16.81 20.43
C CYS A 57 -10.79 16.15 21.67
N GLY A 58 -11.38 14.96 21.49
CA GLY A 58 -11.90 14.11 22.57
C GLY A 58 -13.12 14.70 23.26
N PRO A 59 -14.32 14.65 22.65
CA PRO A 59 -15.55 15.12 23.29
C PRO A 59 -15.90 14.30 24.54
N HIS A 60 -16.14 14.94 25.68
CA HIS A 60 -16.45 14.26 26.94
C HIS A 60 -17.77 13.47 26.92
N TYR A 61 -18.74 13.93 26.12
CA TYR A 61 -20.05 13.29 25.97
C TYR A 61 -20.06 12.14 24.95
N SER A 62 -18.91 11.83 24.33
CA SER A 62 -18.82 10.75 23.35
C SER A 62 -17.45 10.08 23.41
N ALA A 63 -17.39 8.98 24.15
CA ALA A 63 -16.17 8.21 24.34
C ALA A 63 -15.77 7.42 23.08
N GLY A 64 -14.48 7.14 22.97
CA GLY A 64 -13.91 6.30 21.91
C GLY A 64 -13.26 7.09 20.76
N PRO A 65 -12.61 6.38 19.83
CA PRO A 65 -12.02 6.98 18.65
C PRO A 65 -13.13 7.46 17.71
N HIS A 66 -12.93 8.66 17.14
CA HIS A 66 -13.86 9.23 16.17
C HIS A 66 -13.21 9.28 14.79
N THR A 67 -14.05 9.29 13.77
CA THR A 67 -13.73 9.64 12.40
C THR A 67 -14.63 10.80 11.97
N ILE A 68 -14.38 11.36 10.80
CA ILE A 68 -15.21 12.44 10.25
C ILE A 68 -16.70 12.07 10.11
N ASP A 69 -16.99 10.77 9.95
CA ASP A 69 -18.34 10.24 9.75
C ASP A 69 -19.00 9.78 11.06
N SER A 70 -18.21 9.34 12.04
CA SER A 70 -18.73 8.85 13.34
C SER A 70 -18.80 9.92 14.43
N PHE A 71 -18.12 11.05 14.25
CA PHE A 71 -18.15 12.14 15.22
C PHE A 71 -19.58 12.70 15.43
N PRO A 72 -20.01 12.96 16.67
CA PRO A 72 -21.39 13.34 17.01
C PRO A 72 -21.74 14.80 16.69
N TRP A 73 -21.64 15.19 15.41
CA TRP A 73 -21.75 16.58 14.94
C TRP A 73 -22.97 17.35 15.46
N ASP A 74 -24.17 16.77 15.36
CA ASP A 74 -25.41 17.46 15.78
C ASP A 74 -25.44 17.71 17.29
N THR A 75 -24.94 16.76 18.08
CA THR A 75 -24.81 16.91 19.52
C THR A 75 -23.76 17.96 19.85
N SER A 76 -22.59 17.94 19.20
CA SER A 76 -21.53 18.94 19.39
C SER A 76 -22.02 20.35 19.09
N VAL A 77 -22.67 20.56 17.94
CA VAL A 77 -23.22 21.87 17.55
C VAL A 77 -24.26 22.34 18.56
N ARG A 78 -25.17 21.46 18.98
CA ARG A 78 -26.22 21.80 19.96
C ARG A 78 -25.63 22.20 21.32
N CYS A 79 -24.68 21.41 21.84
CA CYS A 79 -24.03 21.69 23.12
C CYS A 79 -23.23 22.99 23.08
N ILE A 80 -22.47 23.24 22.01
CA ILE A 80 -21.69 24.48 21.87
C ILE A 80 -22.62 25.70 21.75
N LYS A 81 -23.70 25.61 20.95
CA LYS A 81 -24.71 26.67 20.86
C LYS A 81 -25.29 27.04 22.23
N ALA A 82 -25.64 26.02 23.04
CA ALA A 82 -26.17 26.23 24.38
C ALA A 82 -25.16 26.88 25.33
N LEU A 83 -23.88 26.49 25.27
CA LEU A 83 -22.82 27.08 26.11
C LEU A 83 -22.45 28.51 25.71
N LEU A 84 -22.50 28.82 24.41
CA LEU A 84 -22.18 30.14 23.88
C LEU A 84 -23.39 31.08 23.81
N ASP A 85 -24.56 30.62 24.28
CA ASP A 85 -25.84 31.34 24.23
C ASP A 85 -26.13 31.94 22.84
N THR A 86 -26.03 31.10 21.81
CA THR A 86 -26.23 31.51 20.42
C THR A 86 -27.16 30.59 19.65
N GLU A 87 -28.00 31.19 18.82
CA GLU A 87 -28.84 30.48 17.86
C GLU A 87 -28.08 30.11 16.57
N HIS A 88 -26.89 30.67 16.37
CA HIS A 88 -26.11 30.54 15.13
C HIS A 88 -24.96 29.56 15.30
N GLY A 89 -25.14 28.34 14.80
CA GLY A 89 -24.10 27.30 14.82
C GLY A 89 -24.38 26.19 13.81
N ARG A 90 -23.35 25.67 13.13
CA ARG A 90 -23.46 24.54 12.19
C ARG A 90 -22.13 23.87 11.88
N ARG A 91 -22.17 22.66 11.31
CA ARG A 91 -21.00 22.02 10.68
C ARG A 91 -20.67 22.71 9.34
N GLY A 92 -19.37 22.79 9.02
CA GLY A 92 -18.89 23.26 7.72
C GLY A 92 -19.25 22.31 6.58
N PHE A 93 -19.64 22.88 5.44
CA PHE A 93 -19.98 22.10 4.24
C PHE A 93 -18.74 21.73 3.42
N LEU A 94 -17.86 22.72 3.18
CA LEU A 94 -16.60 22.53 2.43
C LEU A 94 -15.46 22.03 3.34
N THR A 95 -15.46 22.50 4.58
CA THR A 95 -14.54 22.16 5.67
C THR A 95 -15.25 21.23 6.64
N LYS A 96 -15.41 19.98 6.22
CA LYS A 96 -16.24 18.98 6.92
C LYS A 96 -15.74 18.62 8.32
N ASP A 97 -14.52 19.00 8.66
CA ASP A 97 -13.88 18.82 9.96
C ASP A 97 -13.99 20.07 10.87
N CYS A 98 -14.68 21.13 10.42
CA CYS A 98 -14.93 22.34 11.20
C CYS A 98 -16.41 22.52 11.54
N MET A 99 -16.66 23.18 12.68
CA MET A 99 -17.94 23.76 13.06
C MET A 99 -17.79 25.28 13.14
N TYR A 100 -18.85 26.00 12.82
CA TYR A 100 -18.89 27.46 12.76
C TYR A 100 -19.97 27.99 13.68
N PHE A 101 -19.66 29.00 14.48
CA PHE A 101 -20.58 29.67 15.39
C PHE A 101 -20.48 31.18 15.23
N ALA A 102 -21.57 31.89 15.52
CA ALA A 102 -21.58 33.35 15.58
C ALA A 102 -21.99 33.76 17.00
N VAL A 103 -21.05 34.34 17.75
CA VAL A 103 -21.25 34.78 19.14
C VAL A 103 -21.57 36.26 19.14
N ARG A 104 -22.55 36.70 19.94
CA ARG A 104 -22.90 38.12 19.99
C ARG A 104 -21.78 38.92 20.65
N SER A 105 -21.44 40.07 20.07
CA SER A 105 -20.49 41.01 20.67
C SER A 105 -21.03 41.58 21.97
N GLY A 106 -20.14 41.83 22.94
CA GLY A 106 -20.44 42.59 24.16
C GLY A 106 -20.37 44.11 23.96
N GLU A 107 -19.77 44.57 22.86
CA GLU A 107 -19.47 45.99 22.58
C GLU A 107 -20.34 46.58 21.46
N GLY A 108 -21.28 45.83 20.88
CA GLY A 108 -22.22 46.35 19.89
C GLY A 108 -23.22 45.34 19.34
N ASP A 109 -24.01 45.78 18.36
CA ASP A 109 -25.00 44.93 17.69
C ASP A 109 -24.41 44.21 16.47
N HIS A 110 -23.44 43.33 16.74
CA HIS A 110 -22.78 42.53 15.73
C HIS A 110 -22.39 41.15 16.28
N PHE A 111 -21.92 40.28 15.39
CA PHE A 111 -21.49 38.94 15.72
C PHE A 111 -20.00 38.72 15.45
N ILE A 112 -19.43 37.80 16.22
CA ILE A 112 -18.04 37.36 16.11
C ILE A 112 -18.05 35.91 15.67
N GLN A 113 -17.37 35.63 14.57
CA GLN A 113 -17.26 34.28 14.06
C GLN A 113 -16.27 33.47 14.91
N VAL A 114 -16.68 32.25 15.26
CA VAL A 114 -15.86 31.27 15.97
C VAL A 114 -15.79 30.00 15.13
N ASP A 115 -14.57 29.56 14.84
CA ASP A 115 -14.26 28.39 14.03
C ASP A 115 -13.73 27.30 14.95
N VAL A 116 -14.38 26.14 14.99
CA VAL A 116 -14.02 25.01 15.86
C VAL A 116 -13.65 23.81 14.98
N LYS A 117 -12.35 23.60 14.76
CA LYS A 117 -11.80 22.48 14.01
C LYS A 117 -11.62 21.27 14.91
N VAL A 118 -12.08 20.11 14.45
CA VAL A 118 -11.99 18.84 15.19
C VAL A 118 -10.77 18.05 14.74
N CYS A 119 -9.90 17.71 15.70
CA CYS A 119 -8.88 16.69 15.53
C CYS A 119 -9.45 15.35 16.01
N PHE A 120 -9.60 14.39 15.10
CA PHE A 120 -10.20 13.09 15.41
C PHE A 120 -9.25 12.12 16.11
N ARG A 121 -7.93 12.32 15.92
CA ARG A 121 -6.85 11.46 16.41
C ARG A 121 -6.09 12.19 17.51
N PRO A 122 -6.31 11.88 18.80
CA PRO A 122 -5.65 12.56 19.91
C PRO A 122 -4.12 12.58 19.77
N GLU A 123 -3.53 11.51 19.24
CA GLU A 123 -2.10 11.40 19.02
C GLU A 123 -1.54 12.34 17.93
N MET A 124 -2.41 12.96 17.12
CA MET A 124 -2.06 13.95 16.10
C MET A 124 -2.33 15.40 16.55
N PHE A 125 -2.89 15.61 17.75
CA PHE A 125 -3.33 16.93 18.20
C PHE A 125 -2.19 17.97 18.18
N HIS A 126 -1.01 17.60 18.69
CA HIS A 126 0.15 18.49 18.67
C HIS A 126 0.69 18.75 17.25
N TRP A 127 0.57 17.77 16.34
CA TRP A 127 0.98 17.92 14.95
C TRP A 127 0.07 18.91 14.22
N VAL A 128 -1.25 18.73 14.34
CA VAL A 128 -2.24 19.64 13.74
C VAL A 128 -2.11 21.05 14.33
N HIS A 129 -1.89 21.17 15.65
CA HIS A 129 -1.62 22.46 16.28
C HIS A 129 -0.37 23.14 15.69
N PHE A 130 0.73 22.40 15.52
CA PHE A 130 1.93 22.92 14.85
C PHE A 130 1.64 23.37 13.41
N GLU A 131 0.85 22.60 12.65
CA GLU A 131 0.50 22.95 11.28
C GLU A 131 -0.31 24.24 11.17
N LEU A 132 -1.17 24.52 12.16
CA LEU A 132 -2.05 25.69 12.20
C LEU A 132 -1.38 26.95 12.77
N ASN A 133 -0.32 26.80 13.57
CA ASN A 133 0.36 27.94 14.18
C ASN A 133 0.85 28.97 13.16
N TYR A 134 0.76 30.24 13.54
CA TYR A 134 1.14 31.43 12.76
C TYR A 134 0.54 31.44 11.34
N ALA A 135 -0.66 30.87 11.19
CA ALA A 135 -1.50 30.81 9.99
C ALA A 135 -0.82 30.31 8.68
N SER A 136 0.43 29.85 8.74
CA SER A 136 1.19 29.36 7.58
C SER A 136 2.62 28.87 7.88
N ASN A 137 3.09 28.80 9.14
CA ASN A 137 4.49 28.48 9.40
C ASN A 137 4.90 27.12 8.79
N SER A 138 4.00 26.14 8.88
CA SER A 138 4.24 24.78 8.42
C SER A 138 4.33 24.73 6.89
N LYS A 139 3.67 25.65 6.21
CA LYS A 139 3.76 25.82 4.75
C LYS A 139 5.06 26.52 4.37
N ILE A 140 5.58 27.46 5.18
CA ILE A 140 6.92 28.04 4.99
C ILE A 140 8.00 27.00 5.17
N ILE A 141 8.00 26.31 6.32
CA ILE A 141 8.93 25.23 6.61
C ILE A 141 8.82 24.14 5.55
N GLY A 142 7.59 23.71 5.24
CA GLY A 142 7.31 22.72 4.22
C GLY A 142 7.85 23.11 2.84
N SER A 143 7.76 24.38 2.45
CA SER A 143 8.34 24.86 1.19
C SER A 143 9.87 24.77 1.21
N MET A 144 10.52 25.22 2.30
CA MET A 144 11.99 25.19 2.43
C MET A 144 12.54 23.77 2.28
N ILE A 145 11.90 22.80 2.92
CA ILE A 145 12.43 21.43 3.00
C ILE A 145 12.01 20.55 1.81
N LYS A 146 10.95 20.93 1.07
CA LYS A 146 10.43 20.16 -0.06
C LYS A 146 11.49 19.83 -1.11
N PRO A 147 12.26 20.77 -1.69
CA PRO A 147 13.29 20.42 -2.67
C PRO A 147 14.43 19.55 -2.07
N LEU A 148 14.59 19.59 -0.76
CA LEU A 148 15.66 18.90 -0.02
C LEU A 148 15.30 17.47 0.38
N GLY A 149 14.24 16.92 -0.21
CA GLY A 149 13.84 15.53 0.00
C GLY A 149 12.98 15.27 1.23
N LEU A 150 12.45 16.31 1.90
CA LEU A 150 11.52 16.13 3.02
C LEU A 150 10.11 16.61 2.68
N THR A 151 9.10 16.00 3.28
CA THR A 151 7.69 16.40 3.16
C THR A 151 7.06 16.52 4.54
N ILE A 152 6.35 17.61 4.79
CA ILE A 152 5.39 17.74 5.90
C ILE A 152 4.00 17.60 5.30
N ASP A 153 3.23 16.67 5.84
CA ASP A 153 1.82 16.44 5.48
C ASP A 153 0.99 16.17 6.74
N PRO A 154 -0.34 15.93 6.63
CA PRO A 154 -1.19 15.69 7.79
C PRO A 154 -0.82 14.45 8.62
N GLU A 155 -0.03 13.51 8.08
CA GLU A 155 0.38 12.28 8.79
C GLU A 155 1.74 12.45 9.50
N GLY A 156 2.59 13.37 9.03
CA GLY A 156 3.85 13.64 9.68
C GLY A 156 4.93 14.22 8.77
N LEU A 157 6.16 14.14 9.27
CA LEU A 157 7.38 14.39 8.52
C LEU A 157 7.81 13.11 7.80
N HIS A 158 8.16 13.25 6.53
CA HIS A 158 8.64 12.17 5.68
C HIS A 158 9.96 12.55 5.00
N ILE A 159 10.83 11.57 4.78
CA ILE A 159 11.97 11.68 3.84
C ILE A 159 11.62 10.93 2.55
N ARG A 160 12.09 11.43 1.41
CA ARG A 160 11.77 10.88 0.09
C ARG A 160 12.98 10.25 -0.59
N VAL A 161 12.77 9.06 -1.12
CA VAL A 161 13.72 8.38 -2.02
C VAL A 161 13.74 9.12 -3.35
N LYS A 162 14.89 9.70 -3.72
CA LYS A 162 15.00 10.65 -4.84
C LYS A 162 14.66 9.98 -6.17
N GLU A 163 15.08 8.74 -6.32
CA GLU A 163 14.93 7.92 -7.52
C GLU A 163 13.46 7.58 -7.81
N ILE A 164 12.62 7.57 -6.77
CA ILE A 164 11.21 7.18 -6.85
C ILE A 164 10.30 8.40 -7.00
N GLU A 165 10.68 9.58 -6.47
CA GLU A 165 9.76 10.70 -6.26
C GLU A 165 9.16 11.28 -7.54
N GLU A 166 9.83 11.15 -8.69
CA GLU A 166 9.34 11.61 -9.99
C GLU A 166 8.26 10.68 -10.58
N SER A 167 8.44 9.36 -10.45
CA SER A 167 7.51 8.36 -11.01
C SER A 167 6.38 8.00 -10.05
N ASN A 168 6.65 7.97 -8.75
CA ASN A 168 5.69 7.61 -7.70
C ASN A 168 5.94 8.42 -6.43
N PHE A 169 5.41 9.65 -6.40
CA PHE A 169 5.58 10.55 -5.26
C PHE A 169 5.14 9.92 -3.92
N PRO A 170 3.93 9.35 -3.76
CA PRO A 170 3.54 8.71 -2.51
C PRO A 170 4.44 7.52 -2.15
N GLY A 171 4.79 6.70 -3.15
CA GLY A 171 5.67 5.54 -2.98
C GLY A 171 7.07 5.90 -2.54
N SER A 172 7.56 7.11 -2.85
CA SER A 172 8.89 7.59 -2.44
C SER A 172 9.02 7.91 -0.95
N MET A 173 7.90 8.12 -0.25
CA MET A 173 7.91 8.64 1.11
C MET A 173 8.23 7.53 2.14
N VAL A 174 9.07 7.88 3.11
CA VAL A 174 9.40 7.10 4.31
C VAL A 174 9.08 7.97 5.51
N PHE A 175 8.17 7.50 6.36
CA PHE A 175 7.75 8.22 7.57
C PHE A 175 8.94 8.40 8.52
N VAL A 176 9.14 9.62 9.02
CA VAL A 176 10.24 9.97 9.94
C VAL A 176 9.70 10.20 11.35
N SER A 177 8.76 11.14 11.51
CA SER A 177 8.24 11.51 12.83
C SER A 177 6.92 12.29 12.73
N LYS A 178 6.16 12.26 13.83
CA LYS A 178 4.97 13.09 14.05
C LYS A 178 5.14 14.06 15.24
N ASP A 179 6.37 14.20 15.79
CA ASP A 179 6.66 15.23 16.80
C ASP A 179 7.17 16.50 16.09
N PRO A 180 6.46 17.64 16.21
CA PRO A 180 6.94 18.91 15.67
C PRO A 180 8.36 19.29 16.09
N LYS A 181 8.82 18.88 17.28
CA LYS A 181 10.18 19.15 17.74
C LYS A 181 11.22 18.51 16.83
N ASP A 182 10.91 17.40 16.18
CA ASP A 182 11.83 16.72 15.27
C ASP A 182 12.02 17.51 14.00
N VAL A 183 10.94 18.10 13.48
CA VAL A 183 11.01 19.07 12.39
C VAL A 183 11.97 20.19 12.77
N LEU A 184 11.80 20.78 13.96
CA LEU A 184 12.63 21.89 14.44
C LEU A 184 14.10 21.53 14.63
N ARG A 185 14.38 20.33 15.15
CA ARG A 185 15.76 19.82 15.24
C ARG A 185 16.40 19.66 13.86
N ILE A 186 15.65 19.17 12.87
CA ILE A 186 16.14 19.01 11.49
C ILE A 186 16.41 20.37 10.86
N VAL A 187 15.47 21.32 10.96
CA VAL A 187 15.62 22.66 10.36
C VAL A 187 16.48 23.61 11.21
N ARG A 188 16.97 23.16 12.37
CA ARG A 188 17.77 23.93 13.35
C ARG A 188 17.10 25.21 13.81
N LEU A 189 15.81 25.12 14.08
CA LEU A 189 15.05 26.19 14.70
C LEU A 189 14.77 25.83 16.17
N ASP A 190 14.76 26.83 17.05
CA ASP A 190 14.40 26.62 18.46
C ASP A 190 12.87 26.44 18.63
N ARG A 191 12.39 26.25 19.86
CA ARG A 191 10.99 25.91 20.15
C ARG A 191 10.03 27.11 20.17
N ARG A 192 10.47 28.33 19.81
CA ARG A 192 9.61 29.53 19.82
C ARG A 192 8.37 29.39 18.94
N ILE A 193 8.49 28.72 17.79
CA ILE A 193 7.35 28.45 16.90
C ILE A 193 6.29 27.50 17.49
N LEU A 194 6.63 26.76 18.57
CA LEU A 194 5.67 25.94 19.31
C LEU A 194 5.07 26.73 20.47
N ASN A 195 5.91 27.38 21.27
CA ASN A 195 5.54 27.85 22.62
C ASN A 195 5.97 29.28 22.96
N GLY A 196 6.90 29.88 22.21
CA GLY A 196 7.69 31.01 22.70
C GLY A 196 7.14 32.39 22.35
N GLY A 197 6.25 32.48 21.37
CA GLY A 197 5.79 33.77 20.86
C GLY A 197 6.88 34.52 20.10
N PHE A 198 6.45 35.40 19.21
CA PHE A 198 7.29 36.37 18.52
C PHE A 198 6.69 37.74 18.78
N LYS A 199 7.54 38.76 18.96
CA LYS A 199 7.09 40.12 19.24
C LYS A 199 6.50 40.79 18.02
N SER A 200 7.01 40.43 16.84
CA SER A 200 6.58 41.00 15.57
C SER A 200 6.58 39.95 14.46
N GLN A 201 5.83 40.26 13.39
CA GLN A 201 5.82 39.47 12.17
C GLN A 201 7.21 39.41 11.53
N VAL A 202 7.98 40.50 11.64
CA VAL A 202 9.37 40.57 11.17
C VAL A 202 10.27 39.59 11.94
N GLU A 203 10.15 39.54 13.27
CA GLU A 203 10.93 38.59 14.09
C GLU A 203 10.63 37.14 13.70
N LEU A 204 9.37 36.81 13.44
CA LEU A 204 8.96 35.49 12.96
C LEU A 204 9.66 35.13 11.62
N TYR A 205 9.71 36.06 10.67
CA TYR A 205 10.39 35.80 9.39
C TYR A 205 11.90 35.72 9.52
N GLU A 206 12.52 36.56 10.33
CA GLU A 206 13.96 36.47 10.63
C GLU A 206 14.29 35.14 11.30
N TYR A 207 13.44 34.66 12.21
CA TYR A 207 13.55 33.34 12.80
C TYR A 207 13.45 32.23 11.74
N LEU A 208 12.44 32.24 10.86
CA LEU A 208 12.31 31.23 9.81
C LEU A 208 13.50 31.24 8.83
N ALA A 209 14.00 32.44 8.49
CA ALA A 209 15.17 32.62 7.63
C ALA A 209 16.49 32.25 8.31
N SER A 210 16.54 32.14 9.63
CA SER A 210 17.71 31.68 10.37
C SER A 210 17.96 30.16 10.25
N SER A 211 16.99 29.42 9.70
CA SER A 211 17.14 28.01 9.39
C SER A 211 18.31 27.80 8.42
N TRP A 212 19.13 26.78 8.67
CA TRP A 212 20.20 26.40 7.74
C TRP A 212 19.69 25.84 6.40
N LEU A 213 18.38 25.52 6.33
CA LEU A 213 17.69 25.09 5.12
C LEU A 213 17.00 26.24 4.39
N PHE A 214 17.14 27.46 4.87
CA PHE A 214 16.62 28.63 4.18
C PHE A 214 17.55 29.04 3.04
N HIS A 215 16.96 29.25 1.86
CA HIS A 215 17.65 29.83 0.73
C HIS A 215 16.70 30.77 -0.02
N PRO A 216 16.99 32.08 -0.11
CA PRO A 216 16.06 33.05 -0.69
C PRO A 216 15.79 32.78 -2.18
N GLY A 217 16.80 32.28 -2.91
CA GLY A 217 16.65 31.91 -4.32
C GLY A 217 15.60 30.83 -4.57
N HIS A 218 15.31 29.95 -3.59
CA HIS A 218 14.25 28.94 -3.72
C HIS A 218 12.88 29.59 -3.91
N PHE A 219 12.58 30.61 -3.12
CA PHE A 219 11.30 31.29 -3.16
C PHE A 219 11.18 32.16 -4.41
N ALA A 220 12.26 32.83 -4.81
CA ALA A 220 12.32 33.59 -6.06
C ALA A 220 12.06 32.71 -7.29
N GLU A 221 12.75 31.56 -7.40
CA GLU A 221 12.55 30.60 -8.51
C GLU A 221 11.12 30.07 -8.55
N ARG A 222 10.45 29.89 -7.41
CA ARG A 222 9.05 29.45 -7.40
C ARG A 222 8.10 30.48 -7.97
N LEU A 223 8.36 31.77 -7.72
CA LEU A 223 7.54 32.86 -8.24
C LEU A 223 7.59 32.98 -9.77
N THR A 224 8.66 32.49 -10.41
CA THR A 224 8.77 32.50 -11.87
C THR A 224 8.04 31.34 -12.55
N LYS A 225 7.50 30.37 -11.79
CA LYS A 225 6.78 29.23 -12.35
C LYS A 225 5.34 29.60 -12.72
N ASP A 226 4.96 29.35 -13.96
CA ASP A 226 3.61 29.57 -14.47
C ASP A 226 2.55 28.91 -13.59
N GLY A 227 1.48 29.65 -13.26
CA GLY A 227 0.38 29.18 -12.42
C GLY A 227 0.71 29.07 -10.92
N TYR A 228 1.96 29.22 -10.49
CA TYR A 228 2.28 29.31 -9.06
C TYR A 228 1.90 30.68 -8.50
N ALA A 229 2.18 31.74 -9.26
CA ALA A 229 1.83 33.10 -8.90
C ALA A 229 0.31 33.30 -8.77
N ASP A 230 -0.46 32.69 -9.67
CA ASP A 230 -1.94 32.79 -9.69
C ASP A 230 -2.58 32.16 -8.45
N ARG A 231 -1.94 31.14 -7.87
CA ARG A 231 -2.40 30.46 -6.64
C ARG A 231 -1.91 31.12 -5.36
N LEU A 232 -1.20 32.26 -5.43
CA LEU A 232 -0.79 33.00 -4.23
C LEU A 232 -1.98 33.68 -3.55
N GLU A 233 -3.02 34.02 -4.31
CA GLU A 233 -4.25 34.63 -3.76
C GLU A 233 -5.02 33.66 -2.85
N ASP A 234 -4.88 32.35 -3.09
CA ASP A 234 -5.43 31.29 -2.23
C ASP A 234 -4.58 31.06 -0.96
N ARG A 235 -3.42 31.71 -0.82
CA ARG A 235 -2.54 31.56 0.34
C ARG A 235 -2.88 32.58 1.43
N SER A 236 -2.42 32.30 2.64
CA SER A 236 -2.51 33.25 3.76
C SER A 236 -1.81 34.57 3.40
N ALA A 237 -2.35 35.70 3.87
CA ALA A 237 -1.73 37.02 3.65
C ALA A 237 -0.26 37.08 4.13
N ALA A 238 0.08 36.43 5.24
CA ALA A 238 1.46 36.36 5.74
C ALA A 238 2.41 35.67 4.76
N TRP A 239 2.04 34.49 4.24
CA TRP A 239 2.79 33.83 3.17
C TRP A 239 3.04 34.75 1.97
N THR A 240 2.00 35.44 1.50
CA THR A 240 2.09 36.32 0.34
C THR A 240 3.02 37.50 0.60
N TYR A 241 2.90 38.14 1.77
CA TYR A 241 3.82 39.21 2.19
C TYR A 241 5.27 38.73 2.32
N PHE A 242 5.49 37.57 2.94
CA PHE A 242 6.82 36.97 3.09
C PHE A 242 7.52 36.82 1.74
N VAL A 243 6.82 36.28 0.75
CA VAL A 243 7.40 35.96 -0.56
C VAL A 243 7.49 37.17 -1.50
N LYS A 244 6.47 38.05 -1.52
CA LYS A 244 6.41 39.19 -2.45
C LYS A 244 7.11 40.45 -1.95
N GLU A 245 7.21 40.65 -0.63
CA GLU A 245 7.71 41.91 -0.06
C GLU A 245 8.93 41.69 0.83
N TRP A 246 8.81 40.88 1.88
CA TRP A 246 9.87 40.73 2.87
C TRP A 246 11.15 40.11 2.27
N LEU A 247 11.01 39.05 1.47
CA LEU A 247 12.14 38.34 0.86
C LEU A 247 12.91 39.22 -0.16
N PRO A 248 12.27 39.85 -1.17
CA PRO A 248 12.97 40.69 -2.13
C PRO A 248 13.69 41.89 -1.51
N GLN A 249 13.13 42.49 -0.45
CA GLN A 249 13.75 43.62 0.25
C GLN A 249 15.04 43.22 0.98
N ARG A 250 15.11 42.01 1.53
CA ARG A 250 16.26 41.53 2.32
C ARG A 250 17.32 40.80 1.48
N TYR A 251 16.92 40.13 0.39
CA TYR A 251 17.80 39.27 -0.40
C TYR A 251 17.71 39.55 -1.90
N PRO A 252 18.30 40.66 -2.39
CA PRO A 252 18.13 41.11 -3.78
C PRO A 252 18.95 40.33 -4.81
N LYS A 253 19.93 39.50 -4.40
CA LYS A 253 20.84 38.79 -5.33
C LYS A 253 20.51 37.30 -5.41
N ALA A 254 20.51 36.77 -6.63
CA ALA A 254 20.41 35.33 -6.88
C ALA A 254 21.72 34.63 -6.49
N GLN A 255 21.58 33.49 -5.81
CA GLN A 255 22.67 32.57 -5.47
C GLN A 255 22.54 31.29 -6.31
N ASP A 256 23.61 30.51 -6.43
CA ASP A 256 23.59 29.23 -7.15
C ASP A 256 22.71 28.20 -6.43
N LEU A 257 21.48 28.10 -6.91
CA LEU A 257 20.40 27.36 -6.28
C LEU A 257 20.50 25.84 -6.51
N GLN A 258 20.98 25.41 -7.69
CA GLN A 258 20.99 24.00 -8.06
C GLN A 258 22.10 23.25 -7.32
N GLU A 259 23.30 23.83 -7.24
CA GLU A 259 24.37 23.25 -6.44
C GLU A 259 24.01 23.24 -4.95
N TRP A 260 23.34 24.31 -4.47
CA TRP A 260 22.82 24.35 -3.11
C TRP A 260 21.80 23.24 -2.84
N TYR A 261 20.83 22.99 -3.72
CA TYR A 261 19.86 21.90 -3.56
C TYR A 261 20.55 20.54 -3.47
N LYS A 262 21.48 20.25 -4.38
CA LYS A 262 22.19 18.97 -4.42
C LYS A 262 22.93 18.71 -3.11
N ARG A 263 23.82 19.63 -2.73
CA ARG A 263 24.63 19.52 -1.51
C ARG A 263 23.76 19.46 -0.25
N THR A 264 22.74 20.31 -0.16
CA THR A 264 21.92 20.43 1.06
C THR A 264 20.97 19.24 1.21
N ARG A 265 20.42 18.70 0.11
CA ARG A 265 19.62 17.48 0.16
C ARG A 265 20.41 16.30 0.72
N ASP A 266 21.66 16.12 0.30
CA ASP A 266 22.52 15.06 0.82
C ASP A 266 22.81 15.24 2.31
N ALA A 267 23.14 16.47 2.74
CA ALA A 267 23.35 16.79 4.14
C ALA A 267 22.09 16.55 5.00
N VAL A 268 20.90 16.93 4.51
CA VAL A 268 19.62 16.70 5.18
C VAL A 268 19.36 15.20 5.35
N ARG A 269 19.57 14.40 4.30
CA ARG A 269 19.43 12.94 4.37
C ARG A 269 20.36 12.34 5.42
N GLN A 270 21.64 12.72 5.43
CA GLN A 270 22.60 12.27 6.43
C GLN A 270 22.18 12.65 7.85
N GLN A 271 21.70 13.89 8.04
CA GLN A 271 21.20 14.35 9.34
C GLN A 271 20.01 13.51 9.80
N VAL A 272 19.01 13.28 8.93
CA VAL A 272 17.85 12.44 9.26
C VAL A 272 18.29 11.01 9.63
N PHE A 273 19.21 10.41 8.88
CA PHE A 273 19.70 9.06 9.19
C PHE A 273 20.50 9.00 10.49
N THR A 274 21.25 10.05 10.80
CA THR A 274 21.97 10.16 12.07
C THR A 274 20.99 10.28 13.25
N MET A 275 19.95 11.09 13.11
CA MET A 275 18.94 11.29 14.14
C MET A 275 18.02 10.07 14.30
N PHE A 276 17.74 9.36 13.20
CA PHE A 276 16.80 8.25 13.13
C PHE A 276 17.38 7.07 12.33
N PRO A 277 18.30 6.26 12.89
CA PRO A 277 19.00 5.22 12.13
C PRO A 277 18.08 4.18 11.47
N HIS A 278 16.96 3.84 12.10
CA HIS A 278 15.95 2.91 11.55
C HIS A 278 15.31 3.43 10.25
N ILE A 279 15.28 4.74 10.03
CA ILE A 279 14.78 5.36 8.79
C ILE A 279 15.75 5.11 7.64
N ALA A 280 17.05 5.05 7.88
CA ALA A 280 18.02 4.68 6.85
C ALA A 280 17.75 3.27 6.32
N THR A 281 17.50 2.30 7.21
CA THR A 281 17.15 0.93 6.82
C THR A 281 15.87 0.89 5.98
N ALA A 282 14.81 1.58 6.41
CA ALA A 282 13.55 1.65 5.66
C ALA A 282 13.73 2.32 4.28
N TYR A 283 14.54 3.39 4.23
CA TYR A 283 14.88 4.10 2.99
C TYR A 283 15.61 3.20 2.01
N TYR A 284 16.70 2.55 2.42
CA TYR A 284 17.49 1.71 1.52
C TYR A 284 16.77 0.43 1.14
N LYS A 285 15.94 -0.14 2.02
CA LYS A 285 15.04 -1.24 1.65
C LYS A 285 14.09 -0.83 0.53
N LYS A 286 13.47 0.36 0.66
CA LYS A 286 12.57 0.90 -0.35
C LYS A 286 13.28 1.19 -1.68
N LEU A 287 14.48 1.78 -1.63
CA LEU A 287 15.31 2.00 -2.81
C LEU A 287 15.68 0.67 -3.49
N SER A 288 16.11 -0.33 -2.71
CA SER A 288 16.49 -1.64 -3.24
C SER A 288 15.32 -2.35 -3.93
N VAL A 289 14.13 -2.32 -3.34
CA VAL A 289 12.92 -2.87 -3.98
C VAL A 289 12.65 -2.18 -5.32
N TRP A 290 12.69 -0.85 -5.35
CA TRP A 290 12.44 -0.10 -6.58
C TRP A 290 13.52 -0.35 -7.66
N VAL A 291 14.80 -0.40 -7.27
CA VAL A 291 15.89 -0.74 -8.21
C VAL A 291 15.68 -2.11 -8.81
N ASN A 292 15.33 -3.11 -7.99
CA ASN A 292 15.02 -4.45 -8.47
C ASN A 292 13.79 -4.44 -9.40
N GLU A 293 12.75 -3.68 -9.10
CA GLU A 293 11.58 -3.56 -9.99
C GLU A 293 11.93 -2.92 -11.34
N GLN A 294 12.76 -1.88 -11.36
CA GLN A 294 13.22 -1.25 -12.61
C GLN A 294 14.09 -2.21 -13.42
N GLU A 295 14.99 -2.93 -12.75
CA GLU A 295 15.85 -3.90 -13.41
C GLU A 295 15.05 -5.09 -13.94
N GLU A 296 14.08 -5.59 -13.18
CA GLU A 296 13.16 -6.64 -13.62
C GLU A 296 12.39 -6.19 -14.87
N LYS A 297 11.92 -4.94 -14.89
CA LYS A 297 11.24 -4.38 -16.06
C LYS A 297 12.18 -4.32 -17.28
N ARG A 298 13.39 -3.79 -17.10
CA ARG A 298 14.40 -3.72 -18.17
C ARG A 298 14.74 -5.10 -18.74
N LEU A 299 14.98 -6.08 -17.86
CA LEU A 299 15.27 -7.46 -18.24
C LEU A 299 14.10 -8.10 -18.98
N LYS A 300 12.87 -7.89 -18.50
CA LYS A 300 11.65 -8.38 -19.17
C LYS A 300 11.50 -7.82 -20.57
N GLU A 301 11.72 -6.51 -20.76
CA GLU A 301 11.68 -5.87 -22.08
C GLU A 301 12.75 -6.46 -23.01
N MET A 302 14.01 -6.49 -22.57
CA MET A 302 15.14 -7.06 -23.31
C MET A 302 14.93 -8.53 -23.72
N ILE A 303 14.50 -9.38 -22.78
CA ILE A 303 14.24 -10.80 -23.03
C ILE A 303 13.07 -10.95 -24.01
N THR A 304 12.03 -10.14 -23.86
CA THR A 304 10.86 -10.19 -24.73
C THR A 304 11.22 -9.83 -26.17
N GLU A 305 12.05 -8.82 -26.38
CA GLU A 305 12.56 -8.44 -27.70
C GLU A 305 13.44 -9.52 -28.34
N ALA A 306 14.12 -10.32 -27.53
CA ALA A 306 14.94 -11.43 -27.98
C ALA A 306 14.11 -12.65 -28.45
N ILE A 307 12.85 -12.79 -27.99
CA ILE A 307 12.00 -13.92 -28.39
C ILE A 307 11.58 -13.77 -29.86
N PRO A 308 11.77 -14.82 -30.70
CA PRO A 308 11.36 -14.79 -32.11
C PRO A 308 9.90 -14.35 -32.33
N SER A 309 9.70 -13.52 -33.37
CA SER A 309 8.39 -13.00 -33.75
C SER A 309 7.74 -13.86 -34.84
N GLY A 310 6.41 -13.94 -34.82
CA GLY A 310 5.65 -14.75 -35.78
C GLY A 310 6.01 -16.24 -35.74
N THR A 311 6.16 -16.82 -36.94
CA THR A 311 6.55 -18.22 -37.15
C THR A 311 7.94 -18.34 -37.76
N ASP A 312 8.66 -17.22 -37.86
CA ASP A 312 9.98 -17.18 -38.47
C ASP A 312 10.99 -17.92 -37.59
N GLY A 313 11.65 -18.92 -38.16
CA GLY A 313 12.50 -19.86 -37.43
C GLY A 313 11.77 -21.10 -36.86
N TRP A 314 10.46 -21.23 -37.02
CA TRP A 314 9.76 -22.48 -36.70
C TRP A 314 10.16 -23.60 -37.68
N LYS A 315 10.34 -24.82 -37.16
CA LYS A 315 10.60 -26.04 -37.93
C LYS A 315 9.66 -27.15 -37.48
N ASP A 316 9.05 -27.85 -38.42
CA ASP A 316 8.11 -28.94 -38.12
C ASP A 316 8.79 -30.18 -37.51
N ASP A 317 10.12 -30.26 -37.59
CA ASP A 317 10.95 -31.34 -37.08
C ASP A 317 11.68 -31.00 -35.77
N PHE A 318 11.22 -29.99 -35.01
CA PHE A 318 11.79 -29.70 -33.70
C PHE A 318 11.81 -30.92 -32.78
N PHE A 319 12.88 -31.01 -32.00
CA PHE A 319 13.10 -32.10 -31.05
C PHE A 319 11.90 -32.24 -30.09
N GLN A 320 11.31 -33.43 -30.08
CA GLN A 320 10.24 -33.77 -29.16
C GLN A 320 10.83 -34.22 -27.82
N PRO A 321 10.43 -33.62 -26.69
CA PRO A 321 10.94 -34.02 -25.39
C PRO A 321 10.55 -35.47 -25.08
N LYS A 322 11.39 -36.18 -24.31
CA LYS A 322 11.00 -37.46 -23.74
C LYS A 322 9.90 -37.21 -22.70
N ILE A 323 8.69 -37.71 -22.96
CA ILE A 323 7.52 -37.50 -22.11
C ILE A 323 7.39 -38.66 -21.12
N PHE A 324 7.34 -38.33 -19.84
CA PHE A 324 7.02 -39.28 -18.76
C PHE A 324 5.68 -38.92 -18.14
N ILE A 325 4.81 -39.91 -18.02
CA ILE A 325 3.50 -39.72 -17.38
C ILE A 325 3.67 -39.98 -15.89
N LYS A 326 3.44 -38.95 -15.06
CA LYS A 326 3.34 -39.13 -13.61
C LYS A 326 2.06 -39.90 -13.31
N HIS A 327 2.20 -41.14 -12.89
CA HIS A 327 1.11 -41.87 -12.24
C HIS A 327 0.87 -41.24 -10.87
N PRO A 328 -0.38 -40.95 -10.48
CA PRO A 328 -0.64 -40.59 -9.10
C PRO A 328 -0.20 -41.76 -8.22
N GLU A 329 0.70 -41.51 -7.26
CA GLU A 329 0.94 -42.50 -6.21
C GLU A 329 -0.40 -42.83 -5.57
N PRO A 330 -0.76 -44.12 -5.41
CA PRO A 330 -2.00 -44.47 -4.75
C PRO A 330 -1.96 -43.86 -3.36
N MET A 331 -2.93 -43.00 -3.04
CA MET A 331 -3.16 -42.55 -1.67
C MET A 331 -3.33 -43.81 -0.82
N VAL A 332 -2.30 -44.15 -0.05
CA VAL A 332 -2.44 -45.07 1.06
C VAL A 332 -3.43 -44.38 2.00
N ILE A 333 -4.68 -44.83 1.95
CA ILE A 333 -5.66 -44.59 2.99
C ILE A 333 -5.04 -45.20 4.25
N LYS A 334 -4.37 -44.38 5.05
CA LYS A 334 -4.03 -44.74 6.42
C LYS A 334 -5.37 -44.91 7.16
N SER A 335 -5.85 -46.14 7.20
CA SER A 335 -6.90 -46.56 8.11
C SER A 335 -6.48 -46.17 9.53
N GLN A 336 -7.19 -45.22 10.12
CA GLN A 336 -7.09 -44.96 11.55
C GLN A 336 -7.56 -46.21 12.31
N PRO A 337 -6.81 -46.70 13.31
CA PRO A 337 -7.32 -47.72 14.21
C PRO A 337 -8.33 -47.08 15.19
N PRO A 338 -9.30 -47.87 15.68
CA PRO A 338 -10.39 -47.36 16.50
C PRO A 338 -9.90 -46.93 17.88
N VAL A 339 -10.50 -45.84 18.36
CA VAL A 339 -10.39 -45.32 19.72
C VAL A 339 -10.86 -46.38 20.72
N SER A 340 -10.01 -46.72 21.69
CA SER A 340 -10.47 -47.31 22.95
C SER A 340 -9.50 -47.01 24.09
N GLY A 341 -10.02 -46.36 25.13
CA GLY A 341 -9.66 -46.60 26.53
C GLY A 341 -8.47 -45.83 27.11
N ASP A 342 -8.79 -44.86 27.98
CA ASP A 342 -7.90 -44.28 28.99
C ASP A 342 -7.11 -45.34 29.79
N LEU A 343 -5.88 -45.01 30.21
CA LEU A 343 -5.46 -44.93 31.62
C LEU A 343 -4.01 -44.37 31.73
N THR A 344 -3.80 -43.68 32.85
CA THR A 344 -2.74 -42.75 33.30
C THR A 344 -1.30 -43.33 33.44
N PRO A 345 -0.26 -42.47 33.61
CA PRO A 345 1.17 -42.78 33.44
C PRO A 345 1.92 -43.08 34.75
N PRO A 346 3.20 -43.50 34.68
CA PRO A 346 4.25 -42.78 35.45
C PRO A 346 5.63 -42.72 34.72
N LEU A 347 6.31 -41.56 34.67
CA LEU A 347 7.35 -41.00 35.58
C LEU A 347 8.82 -41.28 35.17
N THR A 348 9.41 -40.30 34.45
CA THR A 348 10.74 -39.64 34.67
C THR A 348 12.07 -40.46 34.57
N PRO A 349 13.28 -39.83 34.48
CA PRO A 349 14.23 -39.94 33.36
C PRO A 349 15.67 -40.33 33.85
N PRO A 350 16.79 -39.75 33.34
CA PRO A 350 17.45 -39.73 32.02
C PRO A 350 18.80 -40.52 32.07
N LEU A 351 19.60 -40.54 31.01
CA LEU A 351 21.07 -40.26 31.05
C LEU A 351 21.80 -40.61 29.73
N LYS A 352 22.53 -39.61 29.21
CA LYS A 352 23.77 -39.77 28.42
C LYS A 352 24.94 -39.89 29.42
N PRO A 353 26.04 -40.62 29.12
CA PRO A 353 27.17 -39.98 28.44
C PRO A 353 28.02 -40.88 27.49
N THR A 354 28.74 -40.21 26.60
CA THR A 354 29.91 -40.57 25.75
C THR A 354 31.11 -41.17 26.55
N PRO A 355 32.31 -41.50 25.98
CA PRO A 355 32.78 -41.98 24.64
C PRO A 355 33.81 -43.17 24.74
N SER A 356 34.53 -43.50 23.64
CA SER A 356 35.73 -44.40 23.48
C SER A 356 35.44 -45.91 23.30
N SER A 357 36.24 -46.73 22.63
CA SER A 357 37.26 -46.67 21.55
C SER A 357 37.59 -48.14 21.21
N ASP A 358 37.90 -48.43 19.94
CA ASP A 358 38.65 -49.59 19.41
C ASP A 358 38.26 -51.03 19.80
N THR A 359 37.79 -51.82 18.83
CA THR A 359 38.60 -52.85 18.14
C THR A 359 37.79 -53.63 17.10
N SER A 360 38.51 -54.02 16.05
CA SER A 360 38.21 -54.90 14.91
C SER A 360 37.21 -56.04 15.13
N ASP A 361 36.31 -56.24 14.16
CA ASP A 361 36.25 -57.53 13.45
C ASP A 361 35.55 -57.41 12.09
N GLU A 362 36.06 -58.17 11.13
CA GLU A 362 35.64 -58.25 9.74
C GLU A 362 34.31 -59.03 9.60
N THR A 363 33.37 -58.52 8.81
CA THR A 363 32.52 -59.34 7.90
C THR A 363 31.74 -58.44 6.94
N ASP A 364 32.19 -58.52 5.69
CA ASP A 364 31.44 -58.55 4.42
C ASP A 364 29.91 -58.41 4.49
N ASP A 365 29.36 -57.32 3.91
CA ASP A 365 28.11 -57.34 3.14
C ASP A 365 27.85 -55.98 2.45
N SER A 366 28.13 -55.96 1.14
CA SER A 366 27.53 -55.13 0.08
C SER A 366 27.18 -53.66 0.36
N GLU A 367 28.08 -52.78 -0.09
CA GLU A 367 27.88 -51.34 -0.31
C GLU A 367 26.77 -51.04 -1.34
N ILE A 368 25.81 -50.18 -0.97
CA ILE A 368 25.20 -49.23 -1.91
C ILE A 368 25.43 -47.84 -1.31
N ASP A 369 26.52 -47.22 -1.77
CA ASP A 369 26.94 -45.87 -1.41
C ASP A 369 25.97 -44.82 -1.98
N MET A 370 25.28 -44.13 -1.07
CA MET A 370 24.37 -43.00 -1.32
C MET A 370 25.11 -41.66 -1.21
N SER A 371 26.28 -41.53 -1.87
CA SER A 371 27.06 -40.28 -1.87
C SER A 371 27.57 -39.81 -3.25
N SER A 372 27.22 -40.49 -4.35
CA SER A 372 27.77 -40.16 -5.69
C SER A 372 26.92 -39.22 -6.58
N LEU A 373 26.14 -38.28 -6.02
CA LEU A 373 25.31 -37.36 -6.83
C LEU A 373 25.87 -35.94 -7.04
N SER A 374 27.11 -35.67 -6.63
CA SER A 374 27.74 -34.34 -6.81
C SER A 374 28.65 -34.21 -8.03
N SER A 375 28.32 -34.88 -9.14
CA SER A 375 28.89 -34.52 -10.45
C SER A 375 27.92 -34.86 -11.57
N ARG A 376 26.79 -34.16 -11.61
CA ARG A 376 25.92 -34.19 -12.79
C ARG A 376 26.39 -33.12 -13.77
N ARG A 377 26.98 -33.58 -14.87
CA ARG A 377 27.18 -32.79 -16.08
C ARG A 377 25.86 -32.08 -16.43
N PRO A 378 25.85 -30.78 -16.79
CA PRO A 378 24.64 -30.11 -17.24
C PRO A 378 24.03 -30.91 -18.40
N LEU A 379 22.81 -31.42 -18.22
CA LEU A 379 22.09 -32.13 -19.27
C LEU A 379 21.90 -31.17 -20.44
N LYS A 380 22.10 -31.64 -21.67
CA LYS A 380 21.74 -30.83 -22.83
C LYS A 380 20.24 -30.53 -22.75
N PRO A 381 19.75 -29.37 -23.21
CA PRO A 381 18.33 -29.03 -23.09
C PRO A 381 17.38 -30.06 -23.73
N GLN A 382 17.86 -30.79 -24.74
CA GLN A 382 17.17 -31.90 -25.42
C GLN A 382 17.03 -33.16 -24.52
N GLU A 383 17.89 -33.31 -23.52
CA GLU A 383 17.91 -34.49 -22.63
C GLU A 383 17.01 -34.31 -21.39
N VAL A 384 16.51 -33.09 -21.15
CA VAL A 384 15.64 -32.78 -20.01
C VAL A 384 14.23 -33.35 -20.25
N PRO A 385 13.77 -34.35 -19.48
CA PRO A 385 12.47 -34.98 -19.68
C PRO A 385 11.31 -34.04 -19.35
N LEU A 386 10.17 -34.23 -20.02
CA LEU A 386 8.91 -33.54 -19.75
C LEU A 386 7.99 -34.46 -18.95
N TYR A 387 7.61 -34.06 -17.73
CA TYR A 387 6.62 -34.79 -16.95
C TYR A 387 5.22 -34.21 -17.13
N LEU A 388 4.26 -35.07 -17.51
CA LEU A 388 2.85 -34.72 -17.64
C LEU A 388 2.01 -35.51 -16.63
N GLU A 389 0.91 -34.92 -16.17
CA GLU A 389 -0.08 -35.65 -15.39
C GLU A 389 -0.76 -36.74 -16.23
N CYS A 390 -1.05 -37.88 -15.61
CA CYS A 390 -1.85 -38.92 -16.24
C CYS A 390 -3.26 -38.43 -16.54
N LEU A 391 -3.69 -38.58 -17.80
CA LEU A 391 -5.08 -38.34 -18.18
C LEU A 391 -5.94 -39.54 -17.79
N PRO A 392 -7.21 -39.34 -17.41
CA PRO A 392 -8.10 -40.44 -17.02
C PRO A 392 -8.36 -41.44 -18.16
N ARG A 393 -8.15 -41.03 -19.41
CA ARG A 393 -8.32 -41.85 -20.63
C ARG A 393 -7.30 -41.43 -21.69
N ALA A 394 -6.99 -42.32 -22.61
CA ALA A 394 -6.15 -42.00 -23.76
C ALA A 394 -6.86 -41.02 -24.70
N PRO A 395 -6.24 -39.89 -25.08
CA PRO A 395 -6.81 -39.01 -26.07
C PRO A 395 -6.81 -39.68 -27.46
N PRO A 396 -7.84 -39.46 -28.28
CA PRO A 396 -7.96 -40.06 -29.62
C PRO A 396 -6.93 -39.50 -30.62
N LEU A 397 -6.33 -38.36 -30.32
CA LEU A 397 -5.29 -37.73 -31.13
C LEU A 397 -4.02 -37.55 -30.30
N THR A 398 -2.89 -37.89 -30.90
CA THR A 398 -1.57 -37.58 -30.35
C THR A 398 -1.29 -36.08 -30.49
N CYS A 399 -0.54 -35.53 -29.53
CA CYS A 399 -0.17 -34.12 -29.60
C CYS A 399 0.88 -33.91 -30.71
N THR A 400 0.53 -33.15 -31.74
CA THR A 400 1.47 -32.61 -32.72
C THR A 400 1.64 -31.12 -32.44
N PRO A 401 2.79 -30.68 -31.89
CA PRO A 401 3.07 -29.27 -31.66
C PRO A 401 2.92 -28.46 -32.95
N ARG A 402 2.32 -27.27 -32.83
CA ARG A 402 2.15 -26.32 -33.93
C ARG A 402 2.81 -25.00 -33.52
N PRO A 403 3.16 -24.12 -34.47
CA PRO A 403 3.66 -22.81 -34.12
C PRO A 403 2.67 -22.03 -33.23
N PRO A 404 3.16 -21.10 -32.40
CA PRO A 404 2.33 -20.30 -31.53
C PRO A 404 1.33 -19.46 -32.34
N PRO A 405 0.17 -19.11 -31.74
CA PRO A 405 -0.81 -18.25 -32.37
C PRO A 405 -0.18 -16.94 -32.83
N THR A 406 -0.50 -16.51 -34.06
CA THR A 406 0.05 -15.29 -34.68
C THR A 406 -0.22 -14.03 -33.85
N GLY A 407 -1.31 -14.00 -33.06
CA GLY A 407 -1.67 -12.89 -32.17
C GLY A 407 -1.21 -13.05 -30.71
N MET A 408 -0.27 -13.96 -30.41
CA MET A 408 0.24 -14.13 -29.04
C MET A 408 0.97 -12.86 -28.57
N SER A 409 0.51 -12.27 -27.47
CA SER A 409 1.11 -11.04 -26.93
C SER A 409 2.55 -11.27 -26.44
N PRO A 410 3.41 -10.24 -26.45
CA PRO A 410 4.77 -10.34 -25.92
C PRO A 410 4.81 -10.83 -24.47
N GLU A 411 3.88 -10.36 -23.62
CA GLU A 411 3.77 -10.78 -22.21
C GLU A 411 3.34 -12.25 -22.07
N ALA A 412 2.54 -12.77 -23.00
CA ALA A 412 2.20 -14.19 -23.01
C ALA A 412 3.41 -15.05 -23.41
N LYS A 413 4.24 -14.59 -24.34
CA LYS A 413 5.50 -15.26 -24.70
C LYS A 413 6.47 -15.28 -23.53
N LEU A 414 6.70 -14.12 -22.90
CA LEU A 414 7.59 -14.01 -21.76
C LEU A 414 7.13 -14.88 -20.58
N ARG A 415 5.83 -14.89 -20.27
CA ARG A 415 5.28 -15.79 -19.24
C ARG A 415 5.46 -17.26 -19.59
N CYS A 416 5.28 -17.62 -20.87
CA CYS A 416 5.56 -18.98 -21.33
C CYS A 416 7.03 -19.35 -21.13
N LEU A 417 7.97 -18.47 -21.50
CA LEU A 417 9.41 -18.68 -21.30
C LEU A 417 9.75 -18.83 -19.80
N ALA A 418 9.29 -17.89 -18.98
CA ALA A 418 9.50 -17.86 -17.54
C ALA A 418 9.00 -19.13 -16.85
N ARG A 419 7.82 -19.63 -17.26
CA ARG A 419 7.21 -20.84 -16.71
C ARG A 419 8.07 -22.09 -16.84
N TRP A 420 8.99 -22.12 -17.80
CA TRP A 420 9.89 -23.25 -18.02
C TRP A 420 11.32 -22.99 -17.57
N THR A 421 11.60 -21.81 -17.02
CA THR A 421 12.96 -21.37 -16.66
C THR A 421 13.12 -21.31 -15.15
N THR A 422 14.23 -21.85 -14.66
CA THR A 422 14.76 -21.65 -13.30
C THR A 422 16.22 -21.22 -13.40
N PHE A 423 16.79 -20.65 -12.35
CA PHE A 423 18.19 -20.20 -12.37
C PHE A 423 19.06 -21.08 -11.48
N ASP A 424 20.26 -21.36 -11.97
CA ASP A 424 21.33 -21.94 -11.19
C ASP A 424 21.76 -20.96 -10.09
N SER A 425 21.84 -21.42 -8.83
CA SER A 425 22.13 -20.53 -7.69
C SER A 425 23.59 -20.08 -7.61
N GLU A 426 24.50 -20.71 -8.34
CA GLU A 426 25.93 -20.37 -8.33
C GLU A 426 26.32 -19.45 -9.49
N THR A 427 25.67 -19.62 -10.64
CA THR A 427 26.03 -18.91 -11.89
C THR A 427 24.93 -17.99 -12.41
N GLY A 428 23.70 -18.14 -11.90
CA GLY A 428 22.51 -17.46 -12.43
C GLY A 428 22.05 -17.99 -13.79
N SER A 429 22.75 -18.97 -14.36
CA SER A 429 22.45 -19.47 -15.69
C SER A 429 21.04 -20.06 -15.75
N PRO A 430 20.25 -19.73 -16.80
CA PRO A 430 18.91 -20.27 -16.95
C PRO A 430 18.97 -21.77 -17.28
N LEU A 431 18.08 -22.53 -16.63
CA LEU A 431 17.95 -23.97 -16.75
C LEU A 431 16.51 -24.33 -17.13
N LEU A 432 16.39 -25.37 -17.96
CA LEU A 432 15.09 -25.86 -18.41
C LEU A 432 14.49 -26.79 -17.34
N THR A 433 13.26 -26.52 -16.94
CA THR A 433 12.54 -27.34 -15.96
C THR A 433 11.89 -28.58 -16.57
N THR A 434 11.71 -29.61 -15.75
CA THR A 434 11.06 -30.86 -16.15
C THR A 434 9.53 -30.83 -16.02
N VAL A 435 9.02 -29.94 -15.17
CA VAL A 435 7.61 -29.60 -14.99
C VAL A 435 7.45 -28.09 -15.12
N PRO A 436 6.32 -27.60 -15.65
CA PRO A 436 6.10 -26.16 -15.70
C PRO A 436 5.96 -25.60 -14.28
N ASN A 437 6.60 -24.46 -14.02
CA ASN A 437 6.40 -23.71 -12.77
C ASN A 437 4.92 -23.31 -12.62
N ASP A 438 4.49 -23.14 -11.37
CA ASP A 438 3.14 -22.68 -11.08
C ASP A 438 2.90 -21.33 -11.75
N SER A 439 1.73 -21.18 -12.36
CA SER A 439 1.25 -19.93 -12.94
C SER A 439 1.21 -18.76 -11.96
N THR A 440 1.21 -19.03 -10.65
CA THR A 440 1.25 -17.99 -9.60
C THR A 440 2.66 -17.58 -9.18
N THR A 441 3.68 -18.37 -9.53
CA THR A 441 5.07 -18.10 -9.14
C THR A 441 5.76 -17.41 -10.32
N GLU A 442 5.74 -16.08 -10.33
CA GLU A 442 6.42 -15.31 -11.38
C GLU A 442 7.93 -15.41 -11.20
N THR A 443 8.63 -15.93 -12.20
CA THR A 443 10.09 -15.98 -12.23
C THR A 443 10.66 -14.57 -12.16
N SER A 444 11.52 -14.28 -11.19
CA SER A 444 12.24 -13.01 -11.13
C SER A 444 13.53 -13.12 -11.93
N TRP A 445 13.60 -12.41 -13.06
CA TRP A 445 14.81 -12.38 -13.88
C TRP A 445 15.97 -11.66 -13.20
N VAL A 446 15.69 -10.74 -12.26
CA VAL A 446 16.70 -10.08 -11.43
C VAL A 446 17.46 -11.08 -10.56
N GLU A 447 16.81 -12.14 -10.09
CA GLU A 447 17.46 -13.20 -9.32
C GLU A 447 18.61 -13.86 -10.10
N ALA A 448 18.42 -14.08 -11.41
CA ALA A 448 19.46 -14.61 -12.28
C ALA A 448 20.71 -13.71 -12.30
N VAL A 449 20.51 -12.40 -12.43
CA VAL A 449 21.60 -11.43 -12.44
C VAL A 449 22.28 -11.35 -11.08
N GLN A 450 21.52 -11.44 -9.99
CA GLN A 450 22.07 -11.49 -8.62
C GLN A 450 22.96 -12.73 -8.40
N TYR A 451 22.63 -13.87 -9.02
CA TYR A 451 23.47 -15.07 -9.03
C TYR A 451 24.60 -15.04 -10.08
N GLY A 452 24.70 -14.00 -10.90
CA GLY A 452 25.84 -13.77 -11.81
C GLY A 452 25.56 -13.92 -13.30
N ALA A 453 24.30 -14.11 -13.71
CA ALA A 453 23.95 -14.13 -15.13
C ALA A 453 24.19 -12.77 -15.80
N THR A 454 24.70 -12.81 -17.04
CA THR A 454 24.82 -11.61 -17.88
C THR A 454 23.60 -11.43 -18.78
N ASP A 455 23.37 -10.20 -19.25
CA ASP A 455 22.33 -9.88 -20.23
C ASP A 455 22.41 -10.80 -21.47
N ASP A 456 23.63 -11.06 -21.98
CA ASP A 456 23.85 -11.91 -23.14
C ASP A 456 23.40 -13.36 -22.90
N VAL A 457 23.62 -13.90 -21.71
CA VAL A 457 23.18 -15.25 -21.33
C VAL A 457 21.65 -15.33 -21.36
N LEU A 458 20.96 -14.34 -20.81
CA LEU A 458 19.50 -14.30 -20.78
C LEU A 458 18.88 -14.08 -22.17
N VAL A 459 19.48 -13.22 -22.99
CA VAL A 459 19.07 -12.99 -24.38
C VAL A 459 19.28 -14.24 -25.24
N THR A 460 20.42 -14.90 -25.09
CA THR A 460 20.75 -16.13 -25.84
C THR A 460 19.80 -17.25 -25.44
N TRP A 461 19.53 -17.40 -24.14
CA TRP A 461 18.51 -18.33 -23.64
C TRP A 461 17.15 -18.10 -24.29
N ALA A 462 16.66 -16.86 -24.30
CA ALA A 462 15.37 -16.53 -24.87
C ALA A 462 15.29 -16.86 -26.38
N LYS A 463 16.35 -16.56 -27.13
CA LYS A 463 16.44 -16.86 -28.58
C LYS A 463 16.46 -18.35 -28.86
N ASP A 464 17.36 -19.07 -28.19
CA ASP A 464 17.68 -20.46 -28.52
C ASP A 464 16.64 -21.44 -27.97
N MET A 465 16.05 -21.11 -26.81
CA MET A 465 15.15 -22.02 -26.10
C MET A 465 13.67 -21.81 -26.39
N TRP A 466 13.29 -20.69 -27.00
CA TRP A 466 11.88 -20.35 -27.23
C TRP A 466 11.10 -21.49 -27.89
N TRP A 467 11.62 -22.03 -28.99
CA TRP A 467 10.93 -23.08 -29.74
C TRP A 467 10.84 -24.40 -28.98
N LEU A 468 11.91 -24.79 -28.31
CA LEU A 468 11.93 -26.00 -27.46
C LEU A 468 10.93 -25.89 -26.31
N ILE A 469 10.85 -24.71 -25.68
CA ILE A 469 9.90 -24.41 -24.62
C ILE A 469 8.47 -24.41 -25.16
N TRP A 470 8.22 -23.83 -26.33
CA TRP A 470 6.90 -23.82 -26.95
C TRP A 470 6.39 -25.22 -27.29
N VAL A 471 7.26 -26.10 -27.78
CA VAL A 471 6.94 -27.52 -28.01
C VAL A 471 6.50 -28.19 -26.71
N ARG A 472 7.22 -27.97 -25.61
CA ARG A 472 6.84 -28.51 -24.27
C ARG A 472 5.50 -27.93 -23.80
N GLN A 473 5.31 -26.63 -23.95
CA GLN A 473 4.06 -25.95 -23.58
C GLN A 473 2.87 -26.47 -24.40
N SER A 474 3.07 -26.83 -25.67
CA SER A 474 2.04 -27.41 -26.54
C SER A 474 1.54 -28.76 -26.01
N HIS A 475 2.46 -29.61 -25.54
CA HIS A 475 2.11 -30.89 -24.89
C HIS A 475 1.32 -30.68 -23.58
N VAL A 476 1.75 -29.73 -22.74
CA VAL A 476 1.01 -29.36 -21.51
C VAL A 476 -0.38 -28.81 -21.83
N ASN A 477 -0.50 -27.94 -22.84
CA ASN A 477 -1.78 -27.38 -23.27
C ASN A 477 -2.71 -28.48 -23.81
N HIS A 478 -2.17 -29.42 -24.60
CA HIS A 478 -2.91 -30.55 -25.12
C HIS A 478 -3.45 -31.45 -24.00
N ALA A 479 -2.59 -31.82 -23.04
CA ALA A 479 -3.00 -32.60 -21.88
C ALA A 479 -4.08 -31.87 -21.06
N GLY A 480 -3.88 -30.59 -20.75
CA GLY A 480 -4.84 -29.80 -19.99
C GLY A 480 -6.20 -29.64 -20.70
N MET A 481 -6.19 -29.48 -22.02
CA MET A 481 -7.41 -29.40 -22.85
C MET A 481 -8.21 -30.71 -22.80
N TRP A 482 -7.55 -31.86 -22.95
CA TRP A 482 -8.20 -33.17 -22.85
C TRP A 482 -8.68 -33.49 -21.45
N LYS A 483 -7.92 -33.14 -20.41
CA LYS A 483 -8.36 -33.29 -19.00
C LYS A 483 -9.72 -32.60 -18.78
N ARG A 484 -9.84 -31.32 -19.17
CA ARG A 484 -11.10 -30.56 -19.08
C ARG A 484 -12.22 -31.16 -19.91
N ARG A 485 -11.90 -31.69 -21.09
CA ARG A 485 -12.89 -32.32 -21.98
C ARG A 485 -13.45 -33.60 -21.36
N PHE A 486 -12.60 -34.48 -20.83
CA PHE A 486 -13.03 -35.70 -20.14
C PHE A 486 -13.85 -35.38 -18.89
N GLU A 487 -13.42 -34.40 -18.07
CA GLU A 487 -14.21 -33.95 -16.93
C GLU A 487 -15.60 -33.46 -17.34
N LYS A 488 -15.72 -32.74 -18.46
CA LYS A 488 -17.01 -32.26 -18.97
C LYS A 488 -17.89 -33.40 -19.48
N GLU A 489 -17.30 -34.37 -20.18
CA GLU A 489 -17.99 -35.58 -20.64
C GLU A 489 -18.48 -36.43 -19.46
N ASP A 490 -17.68 -36.58 -18.41
CA ASP A 490 -18.02 -37.34 -17.21
C ASP A 490 -19.12 -36.66 -16.41
N LYS A 491 -19.05 -35.33 -16.26
CA LYS A 491 -20.15 -34.53 -15.68
C LYS A 491 -21.44 -34.68 -16.49
N LYS A 492 -21.37 -34.69 -17.83
CA LYS A 492 -22.54 -34.86 -18.69
C LYS A 492 -23.14 -36.26 -18.56
N LYS A 493 -22.30 -37.31 -18.50
CA LYS A 493 -22.75 -38.71 -18.28
C LYS A 493 -23.40 -38.89 -16.91
N LYS A 494 -22.80 -38.33 -15.86
CA LYS A 494 -23.36 -38.37 -14.50
C LYS A 494 -24.73 -37.70 -14.45
N LYS A 495 -24.87 -36.51 -15.05
CA LYS A 495 -26.16 -35.81 -15.14
C LYS A 495 -27.22 -36.61 -15.91
N ALA A 496 -26.86 -37.22 -17.04
CA ALA A 496 -27.78 -38.06 -17.80
C ALA A 496 -28.18 -39.35 -17.05
N GLN A 497 -27.30 -39.89 -16.21
CA GLN A 497 -27.61 -41.04 -15.36
C GLN A 497 -28.55 -40.66 -14.22
N GLU A 498 -28.32 -39.51 -13.57
CA GLU A 498 -29.21 -38.95 -12.54
C GLU A 498 -30.60 -38.62 -13.10
N GLU A 499 -30.69 -38.10 -14.33
CA GLU A 499 -31.96 -37.85 -15.02
C GLU A 499 -32.72 -39.16 -15.32
N LYS A 500 -32.02 -40.20 -15.80
CA LYS A 500 -32.61 -41.53 -16.01
C LYS A 500 -33.03 -42.23 -14.71
N GLU A 501 -32.30 -42.03 -13.63
CA GLU A 501 -32.68 -42.54 -12.30
C GLU A 501 -33.91 -41.81 -11.77
N LYS A 502 -34.02 -40.49 -11.97
CA LYS A 502 -35.22 -39.71 -11.64
C LYS A 502 -36.44 -40.12 -12.47
N GLU A 503 -36.28 -40.35 -13.78
CA GLU A 503 -37.36 -40.86 -14.64
C GLU A 503 -37.82 -42.26 -14.17
N ARG A 504 -36.88 -43.15 -13.80
CA ARG A 504 -37.21 -44.46 -13.22
C ARG A 504 -37.88 -44.38 -11.84
N GLU A 505 -37.56 -43.38 -11.04
CA GLU A 505 -38.21 -43.13 -9.75
C GLU A 505 -39.61 -42.52 -9.93
N GLU A 506 -39.82 -41.68 -10.94
CA GLU A 506 -41.14 -41.14 -11.31
C GLU A 506 -42.05 -42.22 -11.91
N GLU A 507 -41.54 -43.13 -12.74
CA GLU A 507 -42.30 -44.30 -13.23
C GLU A 507 -42.66 -45.29 -12.11
N LYS A 508 -41.92 -45.28 -11.00
CA LYS A 508 -42.22 -46.11 -9.80
C LYS A 508 -43.16 -45.45 -8.80
N LYS A 509 -43.57 -44.18 -9.00
CA LYS A 509 -44.64 -43.58 -8.18
C LYS A 509 -45.99 -44.17 -8.62
N PRO A 510 -46.77 -44.79 -7.71
CA PRO A 510 -48.07 -45.35 -8.09
C PRO A 510 -49.00 -44.25 -8.61
N SER A 511 -49.67 -44.52 -9.72
CA SER A 511 -50.65 -43.60 -10.29
C SER A 511 -51.75 -43.31 -9.27
N LYS A 512 -52.16 -42.05 -9.15
CA LYS A 512 -53.25 -41.60 -8.27
C LYS A 512 -54.63 -42.16 -8.66
N THR A 513 -54.67 -43.08 -9.63
CA THR A 513 -55.87 -43.71 -10.18
C THR A 513 -56.21 -45.06 -9.54
N ASP A 514 -55.33 -45.64 -8.72
CA ASP A 514 -55.61 -46.92 -8.01
C ASP A 514 -56.07 -46.74 -6.55
N LEU A 515 -56.45 -45.53 -6.14
CA LEU A 515 -56.87 -45.21 -4.77
C LEU A 515 -58.15 -44.37 -4.70
N ILE A 516 -59.09 -44.55 -5.63
CA ILE A 516 -60.50 -44.09 -5.47
C ILE A 516 -61.45 -45.08 -6.17
N VAL A 517 -61.71 -46.23 -5.54
CA VAL A 517 -63.00 -46.95 -5.68
C VAL A 517 -63.42 -47.48 -4.32
N ALA A 518 -64.02 -46.60 -3.53
CA ALA A 518 -65.03 -46.83 -2.50
C ALA A 518 -65.33 -45.42 -1.97
N GLY A 519 -66.31 -44.70 -2.51
CA GLY A 519 -67.70 -45.10 -2.56
C GLY A 519 -68.43 -44.25 -1.51
N ASP A 520 -69.19 -43.29 -2.02
CA ASP A 520 -69.89 -42.21 -1.32
C ASP A 520 -70.64 -42.58 -0.03
N GLY A 521 -70.65 -41.61 0.89
CA GLY A 521 -71.55 -41.57 2.04
C GLY A 521 -71.62 -40.15 2.63
N ALA A 522 -72.50 -39.33 2.08
CA ALA A 522 -72.81 -37.97 2.51
C ALA A 522 -73.17 -37.86 3.99
N VAL A 523 -72.80 -36.76 4.68
CA VAL A 523 -73.63 -36.00 5.65
C VAL A 523 -73.07 -34.58 5.83
N LYS A 524 -73.98 -33.59 5.81
CA LYS A 524 -73.82 -32.17 6.21
C LYS A 524 -73.59 -32.01 7.72
N ALA A 525 -72.77 -31.05 8.13
CA ALA A 525 -72.96 -30.14 9.30
C ALA A 525 -71.67 -29.31 9.46
N GLU A 526 -71.68 -27.99 9.38
CA GLU A 526 -72.01 -27.01 10.44
C GLU A 526 -70.82 -26.68 11.38
N GLU A 527 -70.64 -25.37 11.57
CA GLU A 527 -69.96 -24.64 12.67
C GLU A 527 -68.42 -24.60 12.87
N VAL A 528 -67.94 -23.34 12.83
CA VAL A 528 -67.19 -22.62 13.88
C VAL A 528 -65.91 -23.28 14.43
N CYS A 529 -64.73 -22.75 14.07
CA CYS A 529 -64.02 -21.69 14.81
C CYS A 529 -62.69 -21.34 14.10
#